data_AF-A0A7K9MTX1-F1
#
_entry.id   AF-A0A7K9MTX1-F1
#
_cell.length_a   1.000
_cell.length_b   1.000
_cell.length_c   1.000
_cell.angle_alpha   90.00
_cell.angle_beta   90.00
_cell.angle_gamma   90.00
#
_symmetry.space_group_name_H-M   'P 1'
#
loop_
_entity.id
_entity.type
_entity.pdbx_description
1 polymer ?
#
loop_
_entity_poly.entity_id
_entity_poly.type
_entity_poly.pdbx_seq_one_letter_code
_entity_poly.pdbx_strand_id
1 'polypeptide(L)' 'MCLQCYCDERGERVYPLKKVSPAGQPTRSAHPARFSPDDKFSRHRLALKRRFGVLPTQR' A
#
# COMPACT_ATOMS: atom_id res chain seq x y z
N MET A 1 -8.42 9.57 -6.87
CA MET A 1 -7.51 9.10 -7.95
C MET A 1 -7.75 7.62 -8.18
N CYS A 2 -7.76 7.18 -9.44
CA CYS A 2 -8.28 5.86 -9.85
C CYS A 2 -7.22 4.94 -10.46
N LEU A 3 -5.95 5.35 -10.51
CA LEU A 3 -4.88 4.58 -11.16
C LEU A 3 -4.52 3.35 -10.33
N GLN A 4 -4.49 2.19 -10.98
CA GLN A 4 -4.12 0.91 -10.40
C GLN A 4 -2.69 0.51 -10.82
N CYS A 5 -2.01 -0.26 -9.99
CA CYS A 5 -0.70 -0.84 -10.29
C CYS A 5 -0.55 -2.27 -9.73
N TYR A 6 0.36 -3.03 -10.33
CA TYR A 6 0.92 -4.25 -9.75
C TYR A 6 2.44 -4.25 -9.94
N CYS A 7 3.13 -5.08 -9.15
CA CYS A 7 4.57 -5.28 -9.30
C CYS A 7 4.80 -6.50 -10.21
N ASP A 8 5.64 -6.32 -11.22
CA ASP A 8 6.08 -7.39 -12.11
C ASP A 8 7.20 -8.23 -11.44
N GLU A 9 7.58 -9.35 -12.05
CA GLU A 9 8.65 -10.24 -11.56
C GLU A 9 10.00 -9.52 -11.39
N ARG A 10 10.21 -8.46 -12.19
CA ARG A 10 11.40 -7.59 -12.14
C ARG A 10 11.33 -6.55 -11.01
N GLY A 11 10.22 -6.47 -10.27
CA GLY A 11 9.98 -5.49 -9.22
C GLY A 11 9.45 -4.13 -9.72
N GLU A 12 9.25 -3.98 -11.03
CA GLU A 12 8.78 -2.73 -11.63
C GLU A 12 7.26 -2.56 -11.52
N ARG A 13 6.80 -1.31 -11.42
CA ARG A 13 5.36 -0.99 -11.36
C ARG A 13 4.76 -0.92 -12.75
N VAL A 14 3.81 -1.80 -13.03
CA VAL A 14 3.00 -1.76 -14.25
C VAL A 14 1.63 -1.17 -13.92
N TYR A 15 1.14 -0.25 -14.77
CA TYR A 15 -0.09 0.50 -14.56
C TYR A 15 -1.21 0.04 -15.50
N PRO A 16 -2.03 -0.95 -15.12
CA PRO A 16 -3.19 -1.37 -15.89
C PRO A 16 -4.44 -0.53 -15.55
N LEU A 17 -5.39 -0.50 -16.50
CA LEU A 17 -6.77 -0.06 -16.24
C LEU A 17 -7.65 -1.19 -15.66
N LYS A 18 -7.22 -2.45 -15.84
CA LYS A 18 -7.91 -3.63 -15.32
C LYS A 18 -7.69 -3.79 -13.81
N LYS A 19 -8.69 -4.32 -13.11
CA LYS A 19 -8.64 -4.59 -11.66
C LYS A 19 -7.86 -5.87 -11.30
N VAL A 20 -7.47 -6.65 -12.30
CA VAL A 20 -6.79 -7.94 -12.14
C VAL A 20 -5.56 -7.94 -13.04
N SER A 21 -4.43 -8.38 -12.49
CA SER A 21 -3.17 -8.55 -13.22
C SER A 21 -3.25 -9.77 -14.14
N PRO A 22 -2.34 -9.90 -15.13
CA PRO A 22 -2.27 -11.09 -15.98
C PRO A 22 -2.09 -12.39 -15.19
N ALA A 23 -1.46 -12.32 -14.01
CA ALA A 23 -1.27 -13.44 -13.09
C ALA A 23 -2.48 -13.73 -12.18
N GLY A 24 -3.63 -13.06 -12.41
CA GLY A 24 -4.85 -13.26 -11.62
C GLY A 24 -4.87 -12.54 -10.26
N GLN A 25 -3.83 -11.75 -9.92
CA GLN A 25 -3.80 -11.02 -8.65
C GLN A 25 -4.55 -9.69 -8.75
N PRO A 26 -5.23 -9.25 -7.67
CA PRO A 26 -5.91 -7.96 -7.67
C PRO A 26 -4.89 -6.81 -7.74
N THR A 27 -5.18 -5.81 -8.56
CA THR A 27 -4.36 -4.60 -8.65
C THR A 27 -4.61 -3.67 -7.47
N ARG A 28 -3.59 -2.88 -7.11
CA ARG A 28 -3.62 -1.98 -5.95
C ARG A 28 -3.60 -0.53 -6.42
N SER A 29 -4.09 0.40 -5.60
CA SER A 29 -3.97 1.83 -5.87
C SER A 29 -2.50 2.21 -6.04
N ALA A 30 -2.19 2.89 -7.15
CA ALA A 30 -0.87 3.45 -7.40
C ALA A 30 -0.51 4.59 -6.44
N HIS A 31 -1.53 5.26 -5.91
CA HIS A 31 -1.37 6.44 -5.08
C HIS A 31 -1.38 6.06 -3.58
N PRO A 32 -0.54 6.72 -2.77
CA PRO A 32 -0.54 6.52 -1.33
C PRO A 32 -1.86 6.99 -0.70
N ALA A 33 -2.15 6.47 0.50
CA ALA A 33 -3.26 6.97 1.30
C ALA A 33 -3.04 8.46 1.65
N ARG A 34 -4.12 9.24 1.68
CA ARG A 34 -4.07 10.66 2.05
C ARG A 34 -3.49 10.82 3.45
N PHE A 35 -2.51 11.71 3.58
CA PHE A 35 -2.01 12.13 4.89
C PHE A 35 -2.92 13.19 5.51
N SER A 36 -3.25 13.01 6.78
CA SER A 36 -4.01 13.98 7.58
C SER A 36 -3.21 14.28 8.84
N PRO A 37 -2.89 15.55 9.14
CA PRO A 37 -2.21 15.91 10.38
C PRO A 37 -3.04 15.54 11.62
N ASP A 38 -4.35 15.75 11.58
CA ASP A 38 -5.31 15.38 12.63
C ASP A 38 -5.81 13.93 12.49
N ASP A 39 -4.88 12.98 12.33
CA ASP A 39 -5.24 11.57 12.23
C ASP A 39 -5.63 10.99 13.60
N LYS A 40 -6.94 11.02 13.89
CA LYS A 40 -7.56 10.48 15.12
C LYS A 40 -7.25 8.99 15.36
N PHE A 41 -6.94 8.23 14.32
CA PHE A 41 -6.66 6.79 14.42
C PHE A 41 -5.15 6.46 14.41
N SER A 42 -4.30 7.47 14.51
CA SER A 42 -2.83 7.33 14.57
C SER A 42 -2.36 6.32 15.61
N ARG A 43 -2.95 6.30 16.82
CA ARG A 43 -2.63 5.34 17.89
C ARG A 43 -2.85 3.88 17.45
N HIS A 44 -3.97 3.60 16.79
CA HIS A 44 -4.30 2.24 16.32
C HIS A 44 -3.36 1.81 15.20
N ARG A 45 -3.05 2.71 14.26
CA ARG A 45 -2.08 2.46 13.20
C ARG A 45 -0.71 2.12 13.76
N LEU A 46 -0.26 2.85 14.79
CA LEU A 46 1.04 2.62 15.43
C LEU A 46 1.07 1.26 16.16
N ALA A 47 0.00 0.91 16.89
CA ALA A 47 -0.11 -0.37 17.58
C ALA A 47 -0.03 -1.56 16.60
N LEU A 48 -0.72 -1.48 15.44
CA LEU A 48 -0.63 -2.51 14.40
C LEU A 48 0.77 -2.60 13.80
N LYS A 49 1.40 -1.47 13.46
CA LYS A 49 2.78 -1.47 12.93
C LYS A 49 3.78 -2.08 13.92
N ARG A 50 3.61 -1.84 15.22
CA ARG A 50 4.42 -2.46 16.29
C ARG A 50 4.25 -3.97 16.35
N ARG A 51 2.99 -4.45 16.30
CA ARG A 51 2.66 -5.89 16.33
C ARG A 51 3.29 -6.67 15.18
N PHE A 52 3.39 -6.07 13.99
CA PHE A 52 3.96 -6.71 12.80
C PHE A 52 5.44 -6.37 12.56
N GLY A 53 6.11 -5.63 13.46
CA GLY A 53 7.52 -5.28 13.31
C GLY A 53 7.84 -4.39 12.09
N VAL A 54 6.86 -3.61 11.61
CA VAL A 54 6.99 -2.78 10.39
C VAL A 54 7.58 -1.41 10.69
N LEU A 55 7.75 -1.04 11.98
CA LEU A 55 8.31 0.25 12.34
C LEU A 55 9.82 0.30 12.07
N PRO A 56 10.32 1.34 11.38
CA PRO A 56 11.76 1.52 11.17
C PRO A 56 12.55 1.63 12.48
N THR A 57 11.93 2.17 13.52
CA THR A 57 12.52 2.39 14.85
C THR A 57 12.51 1.15 15.74
N GLN A 58 11.94 0.02 15.29
CA GLN A 58 11.84 -1.21 16.08
C GLN A 58 13.03 -2.16 15.82
N ARG A 59 13.97 -1.76 14.97
CA ARG A 59 15.24 -2.46 14.76
C ARG A 59 16.22 -2.20 15.90
#